data_AF-A0A967ZB42-F1
#
_entry.id   AF-A0A967ZB42-F1
#
_cell.length_a   1.000
_cell.length_b   1.000
_cell.length_c   1.000
_cell.angle_alpha   90.00
_cell.angle_beta   90.00
_cell.angle_gamma   90.00
#
_symmetry.space_group_name_H-M   'P 1'
#
loop_
_entity.id
_entity.type
_entity.pdbx_description
1 polymer ?
#
loop_
_entity_poly.entity_id
_entity_poly.type
_entity_poly.pdbx_seq_one_letter_code
_entity_poly.pdbx_strand_id
1 'polypeptide(L)'
;EEPSATQEALDDAHRGYVARYALGRDYHKVLRGRLKQLGQKIGERVGDYGYRVCVDSAPVLEKAIAEKAGLGWIGKHTNLINDQAGSWFLLGEILTDLPLPIDEPATEHCGSCHACLDVCPTRAIVAPFELDARRCISYLTIELRGTIPVEFREAIGNRIFGCDDCQVVCPWNKFAKLTQENDFTPRHGLDTAELVTLFDWDEHQWSKRTEGSALRRTGYEGWLRNIAVALGNAPSTPEVVSALERRANHPSGLVREHVAWALARHTEK
;
A
#
# COMPACT_ATOMS: atom_id res chain seq x y z
N GLU A 1 -6.06 -24.95 -2.08
CA GLU A 1 -5.73 -23.79 -2.95
C GLU A 1 -4.28 -23.46 -2.69
N GLU A 2 -3.46 -23.36 -3.73
CA GLU A 2 -2.07 -22.91 -3.55
C GLU A 2 -2.09 -21.47 -2.98
N PRO A 3 -1.18 -21.12 -2.06
CA PRO A 3 -1.07 -19.74 -1.60
C PRO A 3 -0.90 -18.83 -2.81
N SER A 4 -1.64 -17.72 -2.86
CA SER A 4 -1.37 -16.72 -3.91
C SER A 4 0.09 -16.28 -3.80
N ALA A 5 0.75 -15.92 -4.91
CA ALA A 5 2.13 -15.39 -4.89
C ALA A 5 2.31 -14.23 -3.89
N THR A 6 1.24 -13.51 -3.56
CA THR A 6 1.23 -12.49 -2.51
C THR A 6 1.35 -13.07 -1.11
N GLN A 7 0.67 -14.17 -0.81
CA GLN A 7 0.79 -14.86 0.47
C GLN A 7 2.20 -15.43 0.65
N GLU A 8 2.77 -16.04 -0.39
CA GLU A 8 4.15 -16.53 -0.36
C GLU A 8 5.16 -15.41 -0.06
N ALA A 9 4.97 -14.22 -0.66
CA ALA A 9 5.82 -13.07 -0.40
C ALA A 9 5.64 -12.50 1.02
N LEU A 10 4.44 -12.58 1.60
CA LEU A 10 4.19 -12.17 3.00
C LEU A 10 4.78 -13.14 4.02
N ASP A 11 4.88 -14.42 3.66
CA ASP A 11 5.41 -15.49 4.51
C ASP A 11 6.94 -15.64 4.40
N ASP A 12 7.58 -15.03 3.39
CA ASP A 12 9.03 -15.02 3.23
C ASP A 12 9.70 -13.93 4.09
N ALA A 13 10.21 -14.35 5.24
CA ALA A 13 10.87 -13.47 6.19
C ALA A 13 12.23 -12.90 5.74
N HIS A 14 12.79 -13.34 4.60
CA HIS A 14 14.02 -12.78 4.04
C HIS A 14 13.75 -11.63 3.06
N ARG A 15 12.53 -11.55 2.51
CA ARG A 15 12.14 -10.57 1.49
C ARG A 15 11.41 -9.38 2.09
N GLY A 16 11.59 -8.22 1.45
CA GLY A 16 10.79 -7.04 1.77
C GLY A 16 9.47 -7.08 1.01
N TYR A 17 8.35 -6.97 1.74
CA TYR A 17 7.04 -6.88 1.11
C TYR A 17 6.65 -5.42 0.83
N VAL A 18 6.37 -5.14 -0.43
CA VAL A 18 5.80 -3.87 -0.91
C VAL A 18 4.39 -4.14 -1.43
N ALA A 19 3.40 -3.39 -0.93
CA ALA A 19 2.01 -3.50 -1.35
C ALA A 19 1.88 -3.38 -2.88
N ARG A 20 1.00 -4.19 -3.45
CA ARG A 20 0.95 -4.46 -4.90
C ARG A 20 0.80 -3.20 -5.74
N TYR A 21 0.04 -2.22 -5.27
CA TYR A 21 -0.20 -0.97 -6.00
C TYR A 21 1.06 -0.08 -6.15
N ALA A 22 2.12 -0.34 -5.36
CA ALA A 22 3.34 0.47 -5.31
C ALA A 22 4.55 -0.18 -6.03
N LEU A 23 4.39 -1.39 -6.57
CA LEU A 23 5.47 -2.13 -7.25
C LEU A 23 5.90 -1.50 -8.59
N GLY A 24 4.96 -0.86 -9.28
CA GLY A 24 5.18 -0.26 -10.60
C GLY A 24 5.41 1.26 -10.56
N ARG A 25 5.04 1.91 -11.67
CA ARG A 25 4.94 3.36 -11.78
C ARG A 25 3.84 3.88 -10.86
N ASP A 26 4.10 5.06 -10.31
CA ASP A 26 3.17 5.82 -9.49
C ASP A 26 1.81 6.02 -10.19
N TYR A 27 0.78 5.38 -9.61
CA TYR A 27 -0.57 5.39 -10.16
C TYR A 27 -1.15 6.80 -10.31
N HIS A 28 -0.74 7.75 -9.46
CA HIS A 28 -1.18 9.14 -9.55
C HIS A 28 -0.88 9.71 -10.93
N LYS A 29 0.30 9.41 -11.49
CA LYS A 29 0.70 9.91 -12.82
C LYS A 29 -0.08 9.21 -13.94
N VAL A 30 -0.26 7.90 -13.81
CA VAL A 30 -0.96 7.07 -14.81
C VAL A 30 -2.43 7.48 -14.91
N LEU A 31 -3.16 7.46 -13.79
CA LEU A 31 -4.59 7.76 -13.76
C LEU A 31 -4.85 9.22 -14.12
N ARG A 32 -4.09 10.17 -13.57
CA ARG A 32 -4.27 11.60 -13.89
C ARG A 32 -4.08 11.88 -15.38
N GLY A 33 -3.11 11.22 -16.02
CA GLY A 33 -2.91 11.31 -17.46
C GLY A 33 -4.12 10.82 -18.26
N ARG A 34 -4.66 9.65 -17.90
CA ARG A 34 -5.84 9.05 -18.55
C ARG A 34 -7.11 9.87 -18.35
N LEU A 35 -7.36 10.32 -17.13
CA LEU A 35 -8.53 11.13 -16.80
C LEU A 35 -8.46 12.50 -17.47
N LYS A 36 -7.27 13.08 -17.63
CA LYS A 36 -7.10 14.32 -18.42
C LYS A 36 -7.47 14.11 -19.89
N GLN A 37 -7.03 13.00 -20.49
CA GLN A 37 -7.41 12.65 -21.87
C GLN A 37 -8.91 12.40 -22.00
N LEU A 38 -9.53 11.75 -21.01
CA LEU A 38 -10.99 11.56 -20.98
C LEU A 38 -11.73 12.90 -20.91
N GLY A 39 -11.30 13.82 -20.04
CA GLY A 39 -11.88 15.16 -19.96
C GLY A 39 -11.77 15.94 -21.27
N GLN A 40 -10.62 15.85 -21.95
CA GLN A 40 -10.45 16.45 -23.28
C GLN A 40 -11.42 15.86 -24.31
N LYS A 41 -11.57 14.53 -24.34
CA LYS A 41 -12.53 13.86 -25.24
C LYS A 41 -13.98 14.23 -24.96
N ILE A 42 -14.33 14.47 -23.70
CA ILE A 42 -15.67 14.97 -23.33
C ILE A 42 -15.85 16.37 -23.93
N GLY A 43 -14.86 17.26 -23.76
CA GLY A 43 -14.89 18.62 -24.32
C GLY A 43 -15.01 18.66 -25.85
N GLU A 44 -14.34 17.73 -26.56
CA GLU A 44 -14.50 17.57 -28.01
C GLU A 44 -15.94 17.26 -28.45
N ARG A 45 -16.78 16.73 -27.55
CA ARG A 45 -18.17 16.37 -27.83
C ARG A 45 -19.19 17.41 -27.37
N VAL A 46 -18.94 18.10 -26.27
CA VAL A 46 -19.92 19.01 -25.64
C VAL A 46 -19.53 20.48 -25.72
N GLY A 47 -18.33 20.80 -26.20
CA GLY A 47 -17.75 22.13 -26.13
C GLY A 47 -17.05 22.39 -24.79
N ASP A 48 -16.76 23.65 -24.52
CA ASP A 48 -16.11 24.07 -23.27
C ASP A 48 -17.01 23.78 -22.06
N TYR A 49 -16.44 23.15 -21.04
CA TYR A 49 -17.12 22.83 -19.78
C TYR A 49 -16.11 22.85 -18.62
N GLY A 50 -16.60 23.06 -17.40
CA GLY A 50 -15.76 23.08 -16.21
C GLY A 50 -15.46 21.66 -15.72
N TYR A 51 -14.18 21.30 -15.59
CA TYR A 51 -13.80 20.05 -14.95
C TYR A 51 -12.49 20.09 -14.17
N ARG A 52 -12.37 19.16 -13.22
CA ARG A 52 -11.16 18.92 -12.44
C ARG A 52 -10.92 17.42 -12.26
N VAL A 53 -9.73 16.97 -12.63
CA VAL A 53 -9.26 15.60 -12.40
C VAL A 53 -8.71 15.46 -10.99
N CYS A 54 -9.13 14.41 -10.28
CA CYS A 54 -8.70 14.03 -8.95
C CYS A 54 -8.20 12.58 -8.94
N VAL A 55 -7.12 12.34 -8.19
CA VAL A 55 -6.54 11.02 -7.90
C VAL A 55 -5.76 11.14 -6.59
N ASP A 56 -6.27 10.51 -5.53
CA ASP A 56 -5.84 10.33 -4.13
C ASP A 56 -5.48 11.62 -3.35
N SER A 57 -4.68 12.45 -3.97
CA SER A 57 -4.10 13.69 -3.45
C SER A 57 -5.07 14.88 -3.35
N ALA A 58 -6.31 14.76 -3.83
CA ALA A 58 -7.31 15.82 -3.75
C ALA A 58 -8.11 15.70 -2.44
N PRO A 59 -8.65 16.80 -1.88
CA PRO A 59 -9.49 16.76 -0.67
C PRO A 59 -10.90 16.25 -1.00
N VAL A 60 -10.97 15.04 -1.52
CA VAL A 60 -12.17 14.36 -1.99
C VAL A 60 -12.20 12.97 -1.37
N LEU A 61 -13.35 12.55 -0.84
CA LEU A 61 -13.50 11.22 -0.25
C LEU A 61 -13.82 10.20 -1.36
N GLU A 62 -12.80 9.85 -2.13
CA GLU A 62 -12.88 9.06 -3.37
C GLU A 62 -13.73 7.79 -3.24
N LYS A 63 -13.48 7.00 -2.19
CA LYS A 63 -14.22 5.75 -1.95
C LYS A 63 -15.73 5.98 -1.74
N ALA A 64 -16.09 7.04 -1.02
CA ALA A 64 -17.50 7.37 -0.78
C ALA A 64 -18.20 7.90 -2.04
N ILE A 65 -17.47 8.62 -2.90
CA ILE A 65 -18.00 9.05 -4.20
C ILE A 65 -18.16 7.86 -5.14
N ALA A 66 -17.18 6.96 -5.16
CA ALA A 66 -17.23 5.76 -5.99
C ALA A 66 -18.36 4.80 -5.59
N GLU A 67 -18.65 4.66 -4.29
CA GLU A 67 -19.84 3.95 -3.80
C GLU A 67 -21.14 4.59 -4.31
N LYS A 68 -21.26 5.92 -4.16
CA LYS A 68 -22.43 6.66 -4.66
C LYS A 68 -22.59 6.60 -6.19
N ALA A 69 -21.48 6.47 -6.92
CA ALA A 69 -21.45 6.33 -8.37
C ALA A 69 -21.67 4.88 -8.84
N GLY A 70 -22.09 3.96 -7.96
CA GLY A 70 -22.41 2.58 -8.33
C GLY A 70 -21.19 1.74 -8.73
N LEU A 71 -19.95 2.19 -8.47
CA LEU A 71 -18.75 1.44 -8.83
C LEU A 71 -18.54 0.20 -7.93
N GLY A 72 -19.23 0.14 -6.80
CA GLY A 72 -19.11 -0.94 -5.82
C GLY A 72 -19.70 -0.55 -4.47
N TRP A 73 -19.42 -1.34 -3.44
CA TRP A 73 -19.79 -1.06 -2.04
C TRP A 73 -18.54 -0.98 -1.16
N ILE A 74 -18.62 -0.26 -0.05
CA ILE A 74 -17.52 -0.25 0.93
C ILE A 74 -17.53 -1.57 1.70
N GLY A 75 -16.44 -2.34 1.60
CA GLY A 75 -16.25 -3.56 2.37
C GLY A 75 -15.93 -3.29 3.83
N LYS A 76 -16.06 -4.31 4.69
CA LYS A 76 -15.73 -4.19 6.13
C LYS A 76 -14.28 -3.77 6.41
N HIS A 77 -13.36 -4.00 5.47
CA HIS A 77 -11.97 -3.51 5.50
C HIS A 77 -11.81 -2.07 4.98
N THR A 78 -12.89 -1.33 4.74
CA THR A 78 -12.90 0.09 4.30
C THR A 78 -12.37 0.37 2.89
N ASN A 79 -12.18 -0.64 2.04
CA ASN A 79 -11.93 -0.41 0.61
C ASN A 79 -13.20 -0.66 -0.19
N LEU A 80 -13.32 0.01 -1.33
CA LEU A 80 -14.38 -0.25 -2.30
C LEU A 80 -14.19 -1.65 -2.89
N ILE A 81 -15.29 -2.39 -3.01
CA ILE A 81 -15.33 -3.70 -3.65
C ILE A 81 -16.30 -3.62 -4.82
N ASN A 82 -15.83 -4.06 -5.99
CA ASN A 82 -16.62 -4.29 -7.18
C ASN A 82 -16.85 -5.80 -7.36
N ASP A 83 -18.05 -6.17 -7.80
CA ASP A 83 -18.48 -7.57 -7.97
C ASP A 83 -17.69 -8.30 -9.07
N GLN A 84 -17.18 -7.59 -10.08
CA GLN A 84 -16.41 -8.15 -11.20
C GLN A 84 -14.90 -7.96 -11.07
N ALA A 85 -14.43 -6.99 -10.28
CA ALA A 85 -13.01 -6.64 -10.15
C ALA A 85 -12.42 -6.87 -8.75
N GLY A 86 -13.23 -7.26 -7.77
CA GLY A 86 -12.80 -7.35 -6.37
C GLY A 86 -12.49 -5.96 -5.83
N SER A 87 -11.38 -5.78 -5.13
CA SER A 87 -10.89 -4.51 -4.57
C SER A 87 -9.51 -4.12 -5.12
N TRP A 88 -8.98 -4.88 -6.09
CA TRP A 88 -7.66 -4.67 -6.69
C TRP A 88 -7.72 -3.69 -7.86
N PHE A 89 -8.21 -2.48 -7.61
CA PHE A 89 -8.26 -1.40 -8.59
C PHE A 89 -7.93 -0.06 -7.94
N LEU A 90 -7.70 0.94 -8.78
CA LEU A 90 -7.37 2.30 -8.38
C LEU A 90 -8.55 3.20 -8.72
N LEU A 91 -8.77 4.21 -7.88
CA LEU A 91 -9.82 5.21 -8.07
C LEU A 91 -9.27 6.50 -8.66
N GLY A 92 -10.13 7.22 -9.36
CA GLY A 92 -9.89 8.59 -9.75
C GLY A 92 -11.15 9.19 -10.35
N GLU A 93 -11.32 10.49 -10.18
CA GLU A 93 -12.57 11.19 -10.46
C GLU A 93 -12.35 12.34 -11.44
N ILE A 94 -13.43 12.67 -12.17
CA ILE A 94 -13.57 13.92 -12.90
C ILE A 94 -14.74 14.65 -12.26
N LEU A 95 -14.45 15.70 -11.50
CA LEU A 95 -15.47 16.65 -11.06
C LEU A 95 -15.85 17.50 -12.27
N THR A 96 -17.15 17.66 -12.53
CA THR A 96 -17.67 18.32 -13.73
C THR A 96 -18.91 19.15 -13.39
N ASP A 97 -19.16 20.21 -14.16
CA ASP A 97 -20.40 21.00 -14.12
C ASP A 97 -21.49 20.47 -15.08
N LEU A 98 -21.17 19.43 -15.86
CA LEU A 98 -22.13 18.79 -16.75
C LEU A 98 -23.26 18.11 -15.96
N PRO A 99 -24.54 18.30 -16.36
CA PRO A 99 -25.68 17.68 -15.70
C PRO A 99 -25.86 16.22 -16.16
N LEU A 100 -24.94 15.35 -15.72
CA LEU A 100 -24.98 13.93 -16.05
C LEU A 100 -26.08 13.20 -15.27
N PRO A 101 -26.69 12.14 -15.84
CA PRO A 101 -27.55 11.25 -15.08
C PRO A 101 -26.77 10.64 -13.91
N ILE A 102 -27.46 10.42 -12.79
CA ILE A 102 -26.88 9.85 -11.58
C ILE A 102 -27.09 8.33 -11.61
N ASP A 103 -26.03 7.59 -11.33
CA ASP A 103 -26.08 6.13 -11.20
C ASP A 103 -26.66 5.70 -9.85
N GLU A 104 -27.19 4.48 -9.80
CA GLU A 104 -27.67 3.87 -8.55
C GLU A 104 -26.50 3.24 -7.77
N PRO A 105 -26.39 3.46 -6.44
CA PRO A 105 -25.39 2.81 -5.62
C PRO A 105 -25.50 1.28 -5.63
N ALA A 106 -24.36 0.59 -5.56
CA ALA A 106 -24.33 -0.87 -5.45
C ALA A 106 -24.80 -1.33 -4.06
N THR A 107 -25.31 -2.56 -3.98
CA THR A 107 -25.68 -3.18 -2.71
C THR A 107 -24.45 -3.76 -1.99
N GLU A 108 -24.46 -3.70 -0.67
CA GLU A 108 -23.42 -4.29 0.18
C GLU A 108 -23.51 -5.83 0.17
N HIS A 109 -22.35 -6.51 0.07
CA HIS A 109 -22.30 -7.98 -0.05
C HIS A 109 -21.25 -8.69 0.83
N CYS A 110 -20.75 -8.08 1.91
CA CYS A 110 -19.89 -8.81 2.86
C CYS A 110 -20.70 -9.78 3.74
N GLY A 111 -21.99 -9.51 4.00
CA GLY A 111 -22.83 -10.39 4.82
C GLY A 111 -22.22 -10.68 6.21
N SER A 112 -22.17 -11.95 6.62
CA SER A 112 -21.56 -12.36 7.90
C SER A 112 -20.04 -12.48 7.88
N CYS A 113 -19.37 -12.28 6.73
CA CYS A 113 -17.92 -12.44 6.60
C CYS A 113 -17.16 -11.48 7.55
N HIS A 114 -16.13 -11.97 8.22
CA HIS A 114 -15.23 -11.18 9.08
C HIS A 114 -13.74 -11.47 8.82
N ALA A 115 -13.41 -12.13 7.69
CA ALA A 115 -12.04 -12.57 7.38
C ALA A 115 -10.99 -11.45 7.43
N CYS A 116 -11.33 -10.26 6.92
CA CYS A 116 -10.42 -9.11 6.93
C CYS A 116 -10.17 -8.54 8.33
N LEU A 117 -11.13 -8.67 9.26
CA LEU A 117 -10.96 -8.26 10.65
C LEU A 117 -10.03 -9.24 11.36
N ASP A 118 -10.24 -10.54 11.15
CA ASP A 118 -9.48 -11.60 11.80
C ASP A 118 -8.00 -11.59 11.40
N VAL A 119 -7.71 -11.38 10.11
CA VAL A 119 -6.33 -11.43 9.60
C VAL A 119 -5.52 -10.18 9.95
N CYS A 120 -6.17 -9.05 10.27
CA CYS A 120 -5.48 -7.77 10.43
C CYS A 120 -4.43 -7.84 11.56
N PRO A 121 -3.11 -7.79 11.27
CA PRO A 121 -2.10 -8.16 12.25
C PRO A 121 -2.07 -7.27 13.50
N THR A 122 -2.41 -5.99 13.33
CA THR A 122 -2.45 -5.00 14.41
C THR A 122 -3.86 -4.74 14.94
N ARG A 123 -4.86 -5.47 14.43
CA ARG A 123 -6.30 -5.24 14.67
C ARG A 123 -6.69 -3.78 14.43
N ALA A 124 -6.23 -3.24 13.30
CA ALA A 124 -6.54 -1.88 12.90
C ALA A 124 -7.99 -1.71 12.44
N ILE A 125 -8.62 -2.76 11.91
CA ILE A 125 -10.06 -2.77 11.65
C ILE A 125 -10.76 -3.10 12.98
N VAL A 126 -11.19 -2.07 13.70
CA VAL A 126 -11.69 -2.18 15.09
C VAL A 126 -13.14 -2.66 15.15
N ALA A 127 -13.89 -2.41 14.08
CA ALA A 127 -15.24 -2.89 13.85
C ALA A 127 -15.50 -2.95 12.34
N PRO A 128 -16.55 -3.66 11.86
CA PRO A 128 -16.95 -3.58 10.46
C PRO A 128 -17.04 -2.14 9.97
N PHE A 129 -16.35 -1.83 8.86
CA PHE A 129 -16.32 -0.50 8.23
C PHE A 129 -15.57 0.59 9.04
N GLU A 130 -14.90 0.23 10.14
CA GLU A 130 -14.19 1.17 11.01
C GLU A 130 -12.70 0.80 11.12
N LEU A 131 -11.83 1.71 10.67
CA LEU A 131 -10.38 1.55 10.67
C LEU A 131 -9.72 2.60 11.57
N ASP A 132 -8.93 2.15 12.56
CA ASP A 132 -7.98 3.01 13.27
C ASP A 132 -6.67 3.08 12.47
N ALA A 133 -6.50 4.17 11.71
CA ALA A 133 -5.31 4.39 10.90
C ALA A 133 -4.01 4.35 11.71
N ARG A 134 -4.02 4.73 13.00
CA ARG A 134 -2.81 4.76 13.85
C ARG A 134 -2.25 3.36 14.10
N ARG A 135 -3.06 2.32 13.90
CA ARG A 135 -2.69 0.91 14.02
C ARG A 135 -2.43 0.27 12.66
N CYS A 136 -2.94 0.86 11.57
CA CYS A 136 -2.87 0.27 10.24
C CYS A 136 -1.43 0.23 9.73
N ILE A 137 -0.93 -0.96 9.38
CA ILE A 137 0.44 -1.13 8.86
C ILE A 137 0.68 -0.26 7.61
N SER A 138 -0.33 -0.10 6.76
CA SER A 138 -0.25 0.78 5.59
C SER A 138 0.07 2.23 6.00
N TYR A 139 -0.66 2.77 6.98
CA TYR A 139 -0.38 4.11 7.53
C TYR A 139 1.00 4.17 8.21
N LEU A 140 1.33 3.19 9.05
CA LEU A 140 2.59 3.14 9.80
C LEU A 140 3.81 3.13 8.88
N THR A 141 3.72 2.48 7.72
CA THR A 141 4.85 2.34 6.78
C THR A 141 4.92 3.47 5.74
N ILE A 142 3.81 4.16 5.46
CA ILE A 142 3.73 5.17 4.40
C ILE A 142 3.66 6.59 4.96
N GLU A 143 2.72 6.85 5.87
CA GLU A 143 2.29 8.19 6.26
C GLU A 143 2.92 8.64 7.58
N LEU A 144 3.13 7.72 8.52
CA LEU A 144 3.81 8.02 9.78
C LEU A 144 5.24 8.50 9.49
N ARG A 145 5.58 9.71 9.92
CA ARG A 145 6.94 10.29 9.79
C ARG A 145 7.86 9.99 10.97
N GLY A 146 7.29 9.58 12.10
CA GLY A 146 8.02 9.35 13.34
C GLY A 146 8.26 7.88 13.65
N THR A 147 8.41 7.60 14.95
CA THR A 147 8.67 6.28 15.49
C THR A 147 7.46 5.36 15.35
N ILE A 148 7.68 4.14 14.83
CA ILE A 148 6.67 3.08 14.86
C ILE A 148 6.57 2.59 16.31
N PRO A 149 5.36 2.61 16.94
CA PRO A 149 5.17 2.13 18.30
C PRO A 149 5.63 0.68 18.46
N VAL A 150 6.32 0.37 19.57
CA VAL A 150 6.98 -0.92 19.80
C VAL A 150 6.00 -2.08 19.69
N GLU A 151 4.78 -1.89 20.18
CA GLU A 151 3.71 -2.88 20.18
C GLU A 151 3.26 -3.33 18.77
N PHE A 152 3.57 -2.55 17.72
CA PHE A 152 3.21 -2.89 16.34
C PHE A 152 4.38 -3.46 15.54
N ARG A 153 5.62 -3.31 16.00
CA ARG A 153 6.82 -3.66 15.22
C ARG A 153 6.87 -5.14 14.86
N GLU A 154 6.48 -6.03 15.77
CA GLU A 154 6.43 -7.46 15.48
C GLU A 154 5.35 -7.81 14.45
N ALA A 155 4.13 -7.28 14.64
CA ALA A 155 2.99 -7.53 13.77
C ALA A 155 3.17 -6.98 12.33
N ILE A 156 4.10 -6.05 12.11
CA ILE A 156 4.45 -5.57 10.77
C ILE A 156 5.04 -6.70 9.91
N GLY A 157 5.74 -7.66 10.52
CA GLY A 157 6.43 -8.72 9.80
C GLY A 157 7.43 -8.14 8.81
N ASN A 158 7.33 -8.53 7.53
CA ASN A 158 8.22 -8.10 6.46
C ASN A 158 7.68 -6.93 5.59
N ARG A 159 6.56 -6.29 5.99
CA ARG A 159 5.90 -5.21 5.24
C ARG A 159 6.68 -3.92 5.35
N ILE A 160 7.39 -3.54 4.28
CA ILE A 160 8.24 -2.35 4.25
C ILE A 160 7.58 -1.13 3.60
N PHE A 161 6.48 -1.33 2.87
CA PHE A 161 5.65 -0.25 2.34
C PHE A 161 4.23 -0.73 2.03
N GLY A 162 3.23 -0.19 2.73
CA GLY A 162 1.84 -0.61 2.56
C GLY A 162 1.53 -1.96 3.23
N CYS A 163 0.28 -2.41 3.11
CA CYS A 163 -0.21 -3.66 3.65
C CYS A 163 -1.44 -4.11 2.87
N ASP A 164 -1.46 -5.38 2.46
CA ASP A 164 -2.45 -5.94 1.55
C ASP A 164 -3.29 -7.05 2.22
N ASP A 165 -2.99 -7.43 3.46
CA ASP A 165 -3.57 -8.55 4.21
C ASP A 165 -5.11 -8.58 4.16
N CYS A 166 -5.73 -7.46 4.48
CA CYS A 166 -7.19 -7.34 4.52
C CYS A 166 -7.85 -7.50 3.15
N GLN A 167 -7.11 -7.25 2.06
CA GLN A 167 -7.54 -7.48 0.69
C GLN A 167 -7.23 -8.92 0.27
N VAL A 168 -6.05 -9.46 0.55
CA VAL A 168 -5.64 -10.83 0.16
C VAL A 168 -6.67 -11.86 0.60
N VAL A 169 -7.21 -11.73 1.82
CA VAL A 169 -8.23 -12.66 2.35
C VAL A 169 -9.67 -12.36 1.92
N CYS A 170 -9.91 -11.24 1.21
CA CYS A 170 -11.26 -10.85 0.83
C CYS A 170 -11.80 -11.80 -0.25
N PRO A 171 -12.94 -12.49 -0.03
CA PRO A 171 -13.45 -13.49 -0.95
C PRO A 171 -13.87 -12.92 -2.31
N TRP A 172 -14.10 -11.60 -2.39
CA TRP A 172 -14.42 -10.91 -3.64
C TRP A 172 -13.21 -10.74 -4.55
N ASN A 173 -11.98 -10.84 -4.02
CA ASN A 173 -10.78 -10.74 -4.83
C ASN A 173 -10.51 -11.96 -5.71
N LYS A 174 -11.27 -13.05 -5.55
CA LYS A 174 -11.26 -14.16 -6.51
C LYS A 174 -11.78 -13.75 -7.91
N PHE A 175 -12.54 -12.66 -8.00
CA PHE A 175 -13.05 -12.12 -9.25
C PHE A 175 -12.07 -11.15 -9.92
N ALA A 176 -11.05 -10.68 -9.18
CA ALA A 176 -10.06 -9.76 -9.70
C ALA A 176 -9.23 -10.39 -10.83
N LYS A 177 -8.90 -9.59 -11.84
CA LYS A 177 -8.09 -10.00 -12.99
C LYS A 177 -6.75 -9.29 -12.95
N LEU A 178 -5.70 -9.96 -13.43
CA LEU A 178 -4.40 -9.32 -13.62
C LEU A 178 -4.52 -8.22 -14.67
N THR A 179 -3.96 -7.06 -14.34
CA THR A 179 -3.93 -5.92 -15.26
C THR A 179 -3.06 -6.21 -16.48
N GLN A 180 -3.44 -5.67 -17.63
CA GLN A 180 -2.60 -5.62 -18.82
C GLN A 180 -1.79 -4.31 -18.89
N GLU A 181 -1.86 -3.48 -17.84
CA GLU A 181 -1.17 -2.21 -17.78
C GLU A 181 0.31 -2.38 -17.42
N ASN A 182 1.18 -2.15 -18.40
CA ASN A 182 2.63 -2.27 -18.24
C ASN A 182 3.19 -1.29 -17.19
N ASP A 183 2.60 -0.09 -17.06
CA ASP A 183 3.03 0.87 -16.03
C ASP A 183 2.90 0.30 -14.60
N PHE A 184 2.07 -0.73 -14.37
CA PHE A 184 1.89 -1.38 -13.06
C PHE A 184 2.70 -2.66 -12.87
N THR A 185 3.53 -3.03 -13.84
CA THR A 185 4.45 -4.16 -13.68
C THR A 185 5.55 -3.84 -12.65
N PRO A 186 6.00 -4.83 -11.84
CA PRO A 186 7.03 -4.60 -10.85
C PRO A 186 8.31 -4.01 -11.45
N ARG A 187 8.86 -2.98 -10.80
CA ARG A 187 10.11 -2.34 -11.20
C ARG A 187 11.22 -2.67 -10.20
N HIS A 188 12.44 -2.75 -10.70
CA HIS A 188 13.66 -2.91 -9.89
C HIS A 188 13.69 -4.14 -8.97
N GLY A 189 12.90 -5.19 -9.28
CA GLY A 189 12.82 -6.43 -8.52
C GLY A 189 12.18 -6.28 -7.13
N LEU A 190 11.39 -5.23 -6.90
CA LEU A 190 10.79 -4.95 -5.59
C LEU A 190 9.81 -6.04 -5.10
N ASP A 191 9.35 -6.91 -5.98
CA ASP A 191 8.49 -8.05 -5.70
C ASP A 191 9.27 -9.28 -5.19
N THR A 192 10.59 -9.29 -5.33
CA THR A 192 11.47 -10.42 -4.96
C THR A 192 12.69 -10.00 -4.14
N ALA A 193 12.82 -8.70 -3.83
CA ALA A 193 14.00 -8.14 -3.22
C ALA A 193 14.18 -8.55 -1.76
N GLU A 194 15.41 -8.93 -1.41
CA GLU A 194 15.81 -9.27 -0.04
C GLU A 194 15.96 -8.04 0.84
N LEU A 195 15.58 -8.17 2.11
CA LEU A 195 15.64 -7.09 3.09
C LEU A 195 17.04 -6.51 3.25
N VAL A 196 18.07 -7.36 3.33
CA VAL A 196 19.47 -6.92 3.47
C VAL A 196 19.89 -6.07 2.27
N THR A 197 19.59 -6.54 1.05
CA THR A 197 19.89 -5.81 -0.19
C THR A 197 19.21 -4.44 -0.23
N LEU A 198 17.94 -4.36 0.19
CA LEU A 198 17.18 -3.10 0.24
C LEU A 198 17.69 -2.16 1.34
N PHE A 199 18.16 -2.73 2.45
CA PHE A 199 18.73 -1.97 3.57
C PHE A 199 20.11 -1.40 3.24
N ASP A 200 20.85 -2.00 2.32
CA ASP A 200 22.16 -1.52 1.88
C ASP A 200 22.09 -0.39 0.85
N TRP A 201 20.90 -0.07 0.31
CA TRP A 201 20.78 1.06 -0.60
C TRP A 201 21.16 2.36 0.10
N ASP A 202 22.10 3.11 -0.48
CA ASP A 202 22.35 4.49 -0.08
C ASP A 202 21.21 5.43 -0.58
N GLU A 203 21.20 6.68 -0.14
CA GLU A 203 20.13 7.63 -0.49
C GLU A 203 20.06 7.89 -2.00
N HIS A 204 21.21 7.92 -2.67
CA HIS A 204 21.29 8.15 -4.11
C HIS A 204 20.73 6.97 -4.90
N GLN A 205 21.08 5.74 -4.52
CA GLN A 205 20.54 4.50 -5.06
C GLN A 205 19.04 4.40 -4.81
N TRP A 206 18.58 4.69 -3.58
CA TRP A 206 17.16 4.72 -3.24
C TRP A 206 16.40 5.73 -4.09
N SER A 207 16.91 6.96 -4.20
CA SER A 207 16.29 8.00 -5.03
C SER A 207 16.19 7.54 -6.49
N LYS A 208 17.29 7.08 -7.08
CA LYS A 208 17.31 6.63 -8.48
C LYS A 208 16.33 5.47 -8.73
N ARG A 209 16.29 4.47 -7.84
CA ARG A 209 15.44 3.27 -8.01
C ARG A 209 13.96 3.54 -7.70
N THR A 210 13.64 4.51 -6.86
CA THR A 210 12.25 4.88 -6.54
C THR A 210 11.71 6.02 -7.41
N GLU A 211 12.46 6.45 -8.44
CA GLU A 211 12.00 7.50 -9.35
C GLU A 211 10.68 7.13 -10.04
N GLY A 212 9.68 7.99 -9.85
CA GLY A 212 8.34 7.79 -10.39
C GLY A 212 7.58 6.63 -9.76
N SER A 213 7.91 6.23 -8.54
CA SER A 213 7.16 5.27 -7.72
C SER A 213 6.49 5.96 -6.52
N ALA A 214 5.37 5.38 -6.07
CA ALA A 214 4.67 5.79 -4.85
C ALA A 214 5.53 5.64 -3.58
N LEU A 215 6.56 4.78 -3.63
CA LEU A 215 7.52 4.55 -2.53
C LEU A 215 8.13 5.86 -2.00
N ARG A 216 8.28 6.88 -2.84
CA ARG A 216 8.81 8.19 -2.43
C ARG A 216 7.99 8.88 -1.35
N ARG A 217 6.72 8.49 -1.16
CA ARG A 217 5.88 9.01 -0.09
C ARG A 217 6.44 8.74 1.30
N THR A 218 7.18 7.65 1.52
CA THR A 218 7.75 7.32 2.84
C THR A 218 9.04 8.09 3.15
N GLY A 219 9.78 8.50 2.12
CA GLY A 219 11.13 9.08 2.25
C GLY A 219 12.20 8.03 2.59
N TYR A 220 13.48 8.40 2.44
CA TYR A 220 14.59 7.46 2.66
C TYR A 220 14.75 7.05 4.13
N GLU A 221 14.55 7.97 5.08
CA GLU A 221 14.57 7.61 6.50
C GLU A 221 13.42 6.65 6.86
N GLY A 222 12.21 6.88 6.34
CA GLY A 222 11.06 5.99 6.51
C GLY A 222 11.31 4.60 5.90
N TRP A 223 11.94 4.56 4.73
CA TRP A 223 12.37 3.32 4.08
C TRP A 223 13.30 2.50 4.97
N LEU A 224 14.38 3.11 5.49
CA LEU A 224 15.31 2.44 6.40
C LEU A 224 14.63 2.03 7.71
N ARG A 225 13.80 2.90 8.30
CA ARG A 225 13.03 2.60 9.51
C ARG A 225 12.18 1.34 9.33
N ASN A 226 11.43 1.26 8.23
CA ASN A 226 10.55 0.13 7.97
C ASN A 226 11.35 -1.17 7.76
N ILE A 227 12.45 -1.11 7.00
CA ILE A 227 13.30 -2.27 6.77
C ILE A 227 14.01 -2.72 8.06
N ALA A 228 14.42 -1.81 8.94
CA ALA A 228 14.98 -2.18 10.23
C ALA A 228 13.97 -2.97 11.07
N VAL A 229 12.70 -2.58 11.06
CA VAL A 229 11.62 -3.37 11.71
C VAL A 229 11.51 -4.76 11.08
N ALA A 230 11.48 -4.85 9.75
CA ALA A 230 11.40 -6.12 9.05
C ALA A 230 12.61 -7.04 9.32
N LEU A 231 13.83 -6.49 9.35
CA LEU A 231 15.04 -7.23 9.69
C LEU A 231 14.99 -7.76 11.13
N GLY A 232 14.49 -6.98 12.10
CA GLY A 232 14.30 -7.48 13.48
C GLY A 232 13.31 -8.65 13.59
N ASN A 233 12.37 -8.73 12.64
CA ASN A 233 11.42 -9.84 12.52
C ASN A 233 12.00 -11.05 11.75
N ALA A 234 12.99 -10.84 10.89
CA ALA A 234 13.63 -11.88 10.09
C ALA A 234 14.41 -12.90 10.94
N PRO A 235 14.72 -14.11 10.41
CA PRO A 235 15.61 -15.06 11.06
C PRO A 235 16.97 -14.43 11.40
N SER A 236 17.54 -14.82 12.54
CA SER A 236 18.88 -14.36 12.93
C SER A 236 19.94 -15.02 12.06
N THR A 237 20.59 -14.23 11.20
CA THR A 237 21.77 -14.67 10.43
C THR A 237 22.89 -13.63 10.56
N PRO A 238 24.16 -14.02 10.34
CA PRO A 238 25.29 -13.08 10.35
C PRO A 238 25.09 -11.90 9.40
N GLU A 239 24.47 -12.13 8.24
CA GLU A 239 24.22 -11.10 7.22
C GLU A 239 23.20 -10.06 7.70
N VAL A 240 22.11 -10.51 8.34
CA VAL A 240 21.07 -9.62 8.90
C VAL A 240 21.65 -8.77 10.03
N VAL A 241 22.37 -9.38 10.98
CA VAL A 241 22.99 -8.67 12.10
C VAL A 241 24.03 -7.67 11.58
N SER A 242 24.90 -8.08 10.65
CA SER A 242 25.90 -7.20 10.06
C SER A 242 25.26 -6.02 9.32
N ALA A 243 24.12 -6.22 8.64
CA ALA A 243 23.40 -5.16 7.96
C ALA A 243 22.86 -4.11 8.93
N LEU A 244 22.28 -4.55 10.05
CA LEU A 244 21.81 -3.68 11.12
C LEU A 244 22.98 -2.91 11.77
N GLU A 245 24.08 -3.59 12.10
CA GLU A 245 25.27 -2.99 12.71
C GLU A 245 25.87 -1.87 11.84
N ARG A 246 25.91 -2.03 10.51
CA ARG A 246 26.37 -0.99 9.57
C ARG A 246 25.62 0.34 9.74
N ARG A 247 24.37 0.30 10.22
CA ARG A 247 23.52 1.49 10.42
C ARG A 247 23.28 1.83 11.89
N ALA A 248 23.93 1.18 12.84
CA ALA A 248 23.77 1.44 14.28
C ALA A 248 24.08 2.90 14.66
N ASN A 249 25.03 3.53 13.95
CA ASN A 249 25.45 4.92 14.16
C ASN A 249 24.92 5.89 13.09
N HIS A 250 23.83 5.53 12.39
CA HIS A 250 23.25 6.39 11.35
C HIS A 250 22.94 7.81 11.88
N PRO A 251 23.09 8.90 11.10
CA PRO A 251 22.85 10.27 11.60
C PRO A 251 21.42 10.53 12.11
N SER A 252 20.44 9.85 11.51
CA SER A 252 19.03 9.92 11.92
C SER A 252 18.76 9.19 13.23
N GLY A 253 18.24 9.89 14.24
CA GLY A 253 17.81 9.28 15.51
C GLY A 253 16.71 8.25 15.33
N LEU A 254 15.80 8.47 14.37
CA LEU A 254 14.71 7.56 14.03
C LEU A 254 15.26 6.21 13.56
N VAL A 255 16.22 6.22 12.63
CA VAL A 255 16.84 4.99 12.10
C VAL A 255 17.59 4.26 13.20
N ARG A 256 18.40 4.97 14.01
CA ARG A 256 19.16 4.34 15.12
C ARG A 256 18.25 3.64 16.11
N GLU A 257 17.13 4.25 16.48
CA GLU A 257 16.17 3.67 17.42
C GLU A 257 15.61 2.33 16.93
N HIS A 258 15.24 2.25 15.64
CA HIS A 258 14.65 1.03 15.07
C HIS A 258 15.72 -0.04 14.82
N VAL A 259 16.95 0.36 14.46
CA VAL A 259 18.10 -0.55 14.35
C VAL A 259 18.45 -1.14 15.72
N ALA A 260 18.49 -0.32 16.77
CA ALA A 260 18.78 -0.80 18.13
C ALA A 260 17.73 -1.81 18.60
N TRP A 261 16.45 -1.55 18.34
CA TRP A 261 15.37 -2.50 18.61
C TRP A 261 15.55 -3.82 17.83
N ALA A 262 15.91 -3.73 16.54
CA ALA A 262 16.11 -4.91 15.71
C ALA A 262 17.29 -5.76 16.20
N LEU A 263 18.42 -5.14 16.55
CA LEU A 263 19.59 -5.82 17.12
C LEU A 263 19.27 -6.50 18.45
N ALA A 264 18.48 -5.85 19.33
CA ALA A 264 18.04 -6.45 20.58
C ALA A 264 17.24 -7.74 20.36
N ARG A 265 16.32 -7.76 19.37
CA ARG A 265 15.58 -8.99 19.02
C ARG A 265 16.46 -10.15 18.58
N HIS A 266 17.58 -9.88 17.93
CA HIS A 266 18.51 -10.93 17.52
C HIS A 266 19.38 -11.47 18.66
N THR A 267 19.47 -10.73 19.78
CA THR A 267 20.14 -11.20 21.01
C THR A 267 19.23 -12.11 21.84
N GLU A 268 17.91 -11.97 21.68
CA GLU A 268 16.89 -12.74 22.41
C GLU A 268 16.48 -14.05 21.71
N LYS A 269 16.90 -14.25 20.45
CA LYS A 269 16.63 -15.45 19.62
C LYS A 269 17.72 -16.51 19.80
#